data_AF-A0A8B7Z3R4-F1
#
_entry.id   AF-A0A8B7Z3R4-F1
#
_cell.length_a   1.000
_cell.length_b   1.000
_cell.length_c   1.000
_cell.angle_alpha   90.00
_cell.angle_beta   90.00
_cell.angle_gamma   90.00
#
_symmetry.space_group_name_H-M   'P 1'
#
loop_
_entity.id
_entity.type
_entity.pdbx_description
1 polymer ?
#
loop_
_entity_poly.entity_id
_entity_poly.type
_entity_poly.pdbx_seq_one_letter_code
_entity_poly.pdbx_strand_id
1 'polypeptide(L)'
;MAIMQRCCCFDNVRSGSIASAIYTLAYALLCLGYSGWKVAPRAEWAYIYYRDTASFTMDCFWLSFLCVMVIASVLVLVGVSRDTRGLLLAYMIVMPIMILLQCVQCILIIVILAQSGYGSGVAVSIIVLIFILLFTLLDVFCFLCVVSQYQELRDGRGRMQDVMATRAQGPTTVITTSPPAGSNVVIASPAGAPPGYPPQQGYAPQQGYAPQQGYAPQQGYPPQQGYPPQQGYPPLQGKPPYPEKV
;
A
#
# COMPACT_ATOMS: atom_id res chain seq x y z
N MET A 1 8.77 -10.37 -0.42
CA MET A 1 9.01 -9.80 0.92
C MET A 1 8.70 -8.32 0.87
N ALA A 2 7.90 -7.83 1.82
CA ALA A 2 7.59 -6.41 1.94
C ALA A 2 8.83 -5.62 2.38
N ILE A 3 9.08 -4.44 1.77
CA ILE A 3 10.21 -3.57 2.10
C ILE A 3 10.10 -3.01 3.53
N MET A 4 8.89 -2.80 4.04
CA MET A 4 8.62 -2.44 5.44
C MET A 4 7.37 -3.17 5.93
N GLN A 5 7.41 -3.69 7.16
CA GLN A 5 6.24 -4.33 7.81
C GLN A 5 5.47 -3.38 8.74
N ARG A 6 6.03 -2.21 9.05
CA ARG A 6 5.40 -1.14 9.82
C ARG A 6 5.69 0.20 9.15
N CYS A 7 4.68 1.08 9.04
CA CYS A 7 4.87 2.44 8.54
C CYS A 7 4.71 3.41 9.72
N CYS A 8 5.83 3.96 10.21
CA CYS A 8 5.88 4.97 11.27
C CYS A 8 5.01 4.60 12.50
N CYS A 9 3.97 5.39 12.77
CA CYS A 9 3.06 5.24 13.90
C CYS A 9 1.94 4.20 13.67
N PHE A 10 1.93 3.52 12.52
CA PHE A 10 0.89 2.54 12.19
C PHE A 10 1.41 1.12 12.36
N ASP A 11 0.65 0.33 13.12
CA ASP A 11 0.95 -1.07 13.42
C ASP A 11 0.92 -1.96 12.17
N ASN A 12 0.32 -1.47 11.08
CA ASN A 12 0.23 -2.18 9.81
C ASN A 12 0.38 -1.23 8.61
N VAL A 13 0.88 -1.81 7.51
CA VAL A 13 1.01 -1.12 6.21
C VAL A 13 -0.33 -0.71 5.61
N ARG A 14 -1.42 -1.39 5.99
CA ARG A 14 -2.78 -1.07 5.55
C ARG A 14 -3.26 0.29 6.07
N SER A 15 -3.11 0.55 7.37
CA SER A 15 -3.49 1.86 7.93
C SER A 15 -2.53 2.94 7.45
N GLY A 16 -1.24 2.63 7.32
CA GLY A 16 -0.24 3.55 6.77
C GLY A 16 -0.56 3.99 5.33
N SER A 17 -0.97 3.06 4.47
CA SER A 17 -1.34 3.37 3.07
C SER A 17 -2.67 4.13 2.95
N ILE A 18 -3.62 3.93 3.87
CA ILE A 18 -4.83 4.77 3.94
C ILE A 18 -4.46 6.19 4.38
N ALA A 19 -3.66 6.33 5.44
CA ALA A 19 -3.23 7.63 5.94
C ALA A 19 -2.44 8.41 4.89
N SER A 20 -1.53 7.76 4.16
CA SER A 20 -0.77 8.39 3.09
C SER A 20 -1.66 8.84 1.92
N ALA A 21 -2.67 8.05 1.55
CA ALA A 21 -3.61 8.43 0.51
C ALA A 21 -4.51 9.60 0.92
N ILE A 22 -4.97 9.66 2.18
CA ILE A 22 -5.72 10.80 2.72
C ILE A 22 -4.86 12.07 2.74
N TYR A 23 -3.62 11.96 3.22
CA TYR A 23 -2.67 13.08 3.23
C TYR A 23 -2.47 13.63 1.80
N THR A 24 -2.19 12.74 0.85
CA THR A 24 -1.93 13.13 -0.53
C THR A 24 -3.16 13.75 -1.18
N LEU A 25 -4.36 13.23 -0.89
CA LEU A 25 -5.62 13.79 -1.36
C LEU A 25 -5.86 15.20 -0.79
N ALA A 26 -5.67 15.39 0.52
CA ALA A 26 -5.83 16.69 1.16
C ALA A 26 -4.84 17.72 0.61
N TYR A 27 -3.57 17.34 0.46
CA TYR A 27 -2.54 18.18 -0.15
C TYR A 27 -2.89 18.56 -1.59
N ALA A 28 -3.28 17.57 -2.42
CA ALA A 28 -3.63 17.82 -3.80
C ALA A 28 -4.85 18.76 -3.94
N LEU A 29 -5.87 18.61 -3.09
CA LEU A 29 -7.04 19.50 -3.09
C LEU A 29 -6.69 20.94 -2.68
N LEU A 30 -5.84 21.13 -1.67
CA LEU A 30 -5.36 22.46 -1.27
C LEU A 30 -4.55 23.12 -2.40
N CYS A 31 -3.64 22.37 -3.02
CA CYS A 31 -2.84 22.85 -4.14
C CYS A 31 -3.69 23.14 -5.38
N LEU A 32 -4.74 22.34 -5.63
CA LEU A 32 -5.69 22.57 -6.72
C LEU A 32 -6.48 23.86 -6.51
N GLY A 33 -6.93 24.13 -5.28
CA GLY A 33 -7.58 25.41 -4.94
C GLY A 33 -6.66 26.61 -5.14
N TYR A 34 -5.40 26.52 -4.67
CA TYR A 34 -4.41 27.58 -4.85
C TYR A 34 -4.03 27.81 -6.33
N SER A 35 -3.82 26.73 -7.08
CA SER A 35 -3.49 26.80 -8.51
C SER A 35 -4.69 27.32 -9.33
N GLY A 36 -5.90 26.89 -8.99
CA GLY A 36 -7.13 27.41 -9.58
C GLY A 36 -7.31 28.90 -9.33
N TRP A 37 -7.04 29.38 -8.12
CA TRP A 37 -7.09 30.82 -7.82
C TRP A 37 -6.02 31.63 -8.57
N LYS A 38 -4.85 31.05 -8.85
CA LYS A 38 -3.88 31.70 -9.74
C LYS A 38 -4.39 31.79 -11.19
N VAL A 39 -5.05 30.76 -11.68
CA VAL A 39 -5.45 30.67 -13.10
C VAL A 39 -6.75 31.44 -13.39
N ALA A 40 -7.74 31.41 -12.49
CA ALA A 40 -9.09 31.94 -12.73
C ALA A 40 -9.14 33.46 -13.05
N PRO A 41 -8.49 34.35 -12.28
CA PRO A 41 -8.47 35.78 -12.60
C PRO A 41 -7.65 36.09 -13.86
N ARG A 42 -6.71 35.21 -14.24
CA ARG A 42 -5.87 35.41 -15.44
C ARG A 42 -6.60 35.08 -16.75
N ALA A 43 -7.71 34.33 -16.68
CA ALA A 43 -8.52 33.98 -17.85
C ALA A 43 -9.42 35.13 -18.34
N GLU A 44 -9.78 36.09 -17.48
CA GLU A 44 -10.68 37.20 -17.83
C GLU A 44 -9.97 38.40 -18.48
N TRP A 45 -8.66 38.60 -18.24
CA TRP A 45 -7.88 39.75 -18.73
C TRP A 45 -6.86 39.40 -19.81
N ALA A 46 -7.15 38.35 -20.59
CA ALA A 46 -6.23 37.64 -21.48
C ALA A 46 -5.62 38.43 -22.66
N TYR A 47 -5.74 39.77 -22.72
CA TYR A 47 -5.24 40.54 -23.87
C TYR A 47 -4.11 41.55 -23.55
N ILE A 48 -3.86 41.94 -22.29
CA ILE A 48 -2.91 43.04 -22.00
C ILE A 48 -1.67 42.60 -21.18
N TYR A 49 -1.64 41.39 -20.63
CA TYR A 49 -0.54 40.88 -19.78
C TYR A 49 0.31 39.78 -20.47
N TYR A 50 0.65 39.97 -21.74
CA TYR A 50 1.47 39.03 -22.52
C TYR A 50 2.98 39.15 -22.18
N ARG A 51 3.34 39.09 -20.89
CA ARG A 51 4.73 39.16 -20.41
C ARG A 51 5.23 37.84 -19.78
N ASP A 52 4.35 36.87 -19.53
CA ASP A 52 4.70 35.66 -18.77
C ASP A 52 4.01 34.36 -19.28
N THR A 53 3.96 34.15 -20.60
CA THR A 53 3.37 32.93 -21.22
C THR A 53 3.96 31.63 -20.67
N ALA A 54 5.25 31.64 -20.32
CA ALA A 54 5.94 30.50 -19.71
C ALA A 54 5.36 30.16 -18.33
N SER A 55 5.20 31.15 -17.45
CA SER A 55 4.70 30.96 -16.08
C SER A 55 3.27 30.40 -16.06
N PHE A 56 2.39 30.92 -16.92
CA PHE A 56 1.01 30.42 -17.06
C PHE A 56 0.97 28.97 -17.57
N THR A 57 1.80 28.66 -18.56
CA THR A 57 1.90 27.32 -19.14
C THR A 57 2.39 26.31 -18.09
N MET A 58 3.38 26.68 -17.28
CA MET A 58 3.88 25.85 -16.18
C MET A 58 2.81 25.60 -15.10
N ASP A 59 2.04 26.62 -14.73
CA ASP A 59 0.93 26.48 -13.76
C ASP A 59 -0.15 25.51 -14.29
N CYS A 60 -0.46 25.54 -15.58
CA CYS A 60 -1.42 24.63 -16.21
C CYS A 60 -0.92 23.17 -16.25
N PHE A 61 0.38 22.97 -16.55
CA PHE A 61 0.99 21.65 -16.50
C PHE A 61 0.94 21.08 -15.07
N TRP A 62 1.30 21.89 -14.07
CA TRP A 62 1.23 21.50 -12.67
C TRP A 62 -0.20 21.13 -12.23
N LEU A 63 -1.18 21.94 -12.62
CA LEU A 63 -2.60 21.67 -12.36
C LEU A 63 -3.06 20.33 -12.95
N SER A 64 -2.61 20.01 -14.17
CA SER A 64 -2.96 18.75 -14.84
C SER A 64 -2.43 17.53 -14.06
N PHE A 65 -1.20 17.59 -13.58
CA PHE A 65 -0.61 16.54 -12.73
C PHE A 65 -1.32 16.41 -11.38
N LEU A 66 -1.73 17.52 -10.77
CA LEU A 66 -2.50 17.51 -9.51
C LEU A 66 -3.85 16.80 -9.66
N CYS A 67 -4.56 17.01 -10.79
CA CYS A 67 -5.82 16.31 -11.06
C CYS A 67 -5.62 14.79 -11.14
N VAL A 68 -4.55 14.33 -11.81
CA VAL A 68 -4.19 12.90 -11.88
C VAL A 68 -3.86 12.36 -10.49
N MET A 69 -3.18 13.15 -9.65
CA MET A 69 -2.87 12.77 -8.27
C MET A 69 -4.13 12.61 -7.40
N VAL A 70 -5.11 13.50 -7.52
CA VAL A 70 -6.41 13.36 -6.83
C VAL A 70 -7.05 12.02 -7.19
N ILE A 71 -7.10 11.68 -8.48
CA ILE A 71 -7.66 10.42 -8.96
C ILE A 71 -6.85 9.24 -8.40
N ALA A 72 -5.53 9.27 -8.51
CA ALA A 72 -4.66 8.21 -8.01
C ALA A 72 -4.79 7.98 -6.49
N SER A 73 -4.92 9.04 -5.70
CA SER A 73 -5.15 8.95 -4.25
C SER A 73 -6.50 8.29 -3.93
N VAL A 74 -7.56 8.64 -4.65
CA VAL A 74 -8.88 7.98 -4.49
C VAL A 74 -8.80 6.50 -4.88
N LEU A 75 -8.09 6.17 -5.97
CA LEU A 75 -7.90 4.78 -6.38
C LEU A 75 -7.15 3.96 -5.33
N VAL A 76 -6.16 4.52 -4.63
CA VAL A 76 -5.52 3.83 -3.49
C VAL A 76 -6.49 3.63 -2.34
N LEU A 77 -7.30 4.63 -1.96
CA LEU A 77 -8.29 4.48 -0.90
C LEU A 77 -9.29 3.37 -1.19
N VAL A 78 -9.80 3.32 -2.43
CA VAL A 78 -10.70 2.26 -2.88
C VAL A 78 -9.96 0.93 -2.95
N GLY A 79 -8.74 0.94 -3.48
CA GLY A 79 -7.88 -0.24 -3.64
C GLY A 79 -7.57 -0.94 -2.34
N VAL A 80 -7.19 -0.19 -1.31
CA VAL A 80 -6.92 -0.71 0.03
C VAL A 80 -8.23 -1.14 0.73
N SER A 81 -9.33 -0.43 0.51
CA SER A 81 -10.63 -0.81 1.09
C SER A 81 -11.20 -2.10 0.49
N ARG A 82 -10.93 -2.36 -0.79
CA ARG A 82 -11.40 -3.54 -1.52
C ARG A 82 -10.36 -4.66 -1.60
N ASP A 83 -9.20 -4.52 -0.96
CA ASP A 83 -8.06 -5.44 -1.05
C ASP A 83 -7.64 -5.74 -2.52
N THR A 84 -7.77 -4.75 -3.41
CA THR A 84 -7.52 -4.86 -4.86
C THR A 84 -6.19 -4.20 -5.24
N ARG A 85 -5.16 -5.03 -5.46
CA ARG A 85 -3.80 -4.55 -5.80
C ARG A 85 -3.72 -3.70 -7.08
N GLY A 86 -4.61 -3.94 -8.05
CA GLY A 86 -4.58 -3.24 -9.34
C GLY A 86 -4.82 -1.73 -9.23
N LEU A 87 -5.65 -1.31 -8.27
CA LEU A 87 -5.97 0.11 -8.09
C LEU A 87 -4.82 0.90 -7.45
N LEU A 88 -3.91 0.22 -6.73
CA LEU A 88 -2.72 0.84 -6.14
C LEU A 88 -1.67 1.18 -7.21
N LEU A 89 -1.71 0.51 -8.37
CA LEU A 89 -0.71 0.66 -9.42
C LEU A 89 -0.66 2.07 -10.00
N ALA A 90 -1.83 2.72 -10.14
CA ALA A 90 -1.91 4.09 -10.65
C ALA A 90 -1.07 5.05 -9.79
N TYR A 91 -1.21 4.97 -8.46
CA TYR A 91 -0.42 5.78 -7.54
C TYR A 91 1.06 5.41 -7.54
N MET A 92 1.39 4.11 -7.64
CA MET A 92 2.79 3.67 -7.73
C MET A 92 3.51 4.17 -8.99
N ILE A 93 2.78 4.51 -10.06
CA ILE A 93 3.36 5.06 -11.28
C ILE A 93 3.42 6.59 -11.21
N VAL A 94 2.36 7.26 -10.77
CA VAL A 94 2.28 8.72 -10.81
C VAL A 94 3.13 9.36 -9.71
N MET A 95 3.18 8.78 -8.50
CA MET A 95 3.89 9.39 -7.37
C MET A 95 5.42 9.53 -7.60
N PRO A 96 6.14 8.53 -8.15
CA PRO A 96 7.56 8.70 -8.48
C PRO A 96 7.82 9.79 -9.52
N ILE A 97 6.95 9.93 -10.53
CA ILE A 97 7.07 10.99 -11.54
C ILE A 97 6.96 12.35 -10.85
N MET A 98 6.02 12.51 -9.92
CA MET A 98 5.88 13.74 -9.12
C MET A 98 7.10 14.02 -8.25
N ILE A 99 7.64 13.01 -7.57
CA ILE A 99 8.86 13.15 -6.76
C ILE A 99 10.03 13.61 -7.63
N LEU A 100 10.19 13.06 -8.84
CA LEU A 100 11.24 13.48 -9.77
C LEU A 100 11.07 14.93 -10.23
N LEU A 101 9.86 15.33 -10.60
CA LEU A 101 9.56 16.72 -10.95
C LEU A 101 9.83 17.67 -9.78
N GLN A 102 9.50 17.26 -8.55
CA GLN A 102 9.78 18.04 -7.35
C GLN A 102 11.28 18.17 -7.09
N CYS A 103 12.07 17.10 -7.30
CA CYS A 103 13.52 17.14 -7.22
C CYS A 103 14.14 18.10 -8.25
N VAL A 104 13.63 18.12 -9.49
CA VAL A 104 14.08 19.08 -10.50
C VAL A 104 13.79 20.51 -10.03
N GLN A 105 12.59 20.76 -9.50
CA GLN A 105 12.24 22.07 -8.95
C GLN A 105 13.16 22.48 -7.78
N CYS A 106 13.52 21.55 -6.88
CA CYS A 106 14.48 21.80 -5.81
C CYS A 106 15.83 22.29 -6.37
N ILE A 107 16.35 21.59 -7.38
CA ILE A 107 17.64 21.89 -8.00
C ILE A 107 17.60 23.29 -8.65
N LEU A 108 16.53 23.60 -9.39
CA LEU A 108 16.38 24.91 -10.03
C LEU A 108 16.36 26.05 -8.99
N ILE A 109 15.67 25.87 -7.87
CA ILE A 109 15.65 26.87 -6.78
C ILE A 109 17.04 27.03 -6.17
N ILE A 110 17.79 25.94 -5.95
CA ILE A 110 19.17 25.98 -5.44
C ILE A 110 20.09 26.74 -6.41
N VAL A 111 19.96 26.51 -7.72
CA VAL A 111 20.75 27.22 -8.74
C VAL A 111 20.42 28.72 -8.74
N ILE A 112 19.14 29.08 -8.68
CA ILE A 112 18.71 30.48 -8.59
C ILE A 112 19.29 31.13 -7.32
N LEU A 113 19.24 30.43 -6.18
CA LEU A 113 19.82 30.89 -4.91
C LEU A 113 21.33 31.12 -5.00
N ALA A 114 22.05 30.23 -5.69
CA ALA A 114 23.50 30.33 -5.88
C ALA A 114 23.90 31.51 -6.78
N GLN A 115 23.03 31.90 -7.72
CA GLN A 115 23.25 33.02 -8.64
C GLN A 115 22.77 34.35 -8.07
N SER A 116 21.73 34.32 -7.23
CA SER A 116 21.25 35.53 -6.56
C SER A 116 22.25 35.97 -5.49
N GLY A 117 22.80 37.18 -5.63
CA GLY A 117 23.42 37.87 -4.49
C GLY A 117 22.42 38.06 -3.35
N TYR A 118 22.86 38.58 -2.19
CA TYR A 118 22.02 38.84 -1.01
C TYR A 118 20.93 39.91 -1.27
N GLY A 119 19.94 39.59 -2.09
CA GLY A 119 18.80 40.44 -2.45
C GLY A 119 17.52 40.05 -1.71
N SER A 120 16.48 40.87 -1.87
CA SER A 120 15.20 40.80 -1.13
C SER A 120 14.30 39.59 -1.42
N GLY A 121 14.80 38.53 -2.07
CA GLY A 121 14.06 37.28 -2.35
C GLY A 121 14.72 36.01 -1.79
N VAL A 122 15.98 36.09 -1.35
CA VAL A 122 16.77 34.91 -0.95
C VAL A 122 16.16 34.20 0.26
N ALA A 123 15.75 34.96 1.29
CA ALA A 123 15.13 34.39 2.48
C ALA A 123 13.83 33.63 2.16
N VAL A 124 13.00 34.18 1.26
CA VAL A 124 11.76 33.53 0.81
C VAL A 124 12.08 32.25 0.06
N SER A 125 13.03 32.27 -0.86
CA SER A 125 13.47 31.10 -1.62
C SER A 125 14.03 29.99 -0.71
N ILE A 126 14.78 30.33 0.35
CA ILE A 126 15.26 29.36 1.35
C ILE A 126 14.09 28.72 2.10
N ILE A 127 13.13 29.52 2.57
CA ILE A 127 11.95 29.01 3.29
C ILE A 127 11.16 28.06 2.39
N VAL A 128 10.91 28.46 1.13
CA VAL A 128 10.22 27.63 0.14
C VAL A 128 10.99 26.33 -0.13
N LEU A 129 12.31 26.38 -0.24
CA LEU A 129 13.15 25.20 -0.43
C LEU A 129 13.02 24.21 0.74
N ILE A 130 13.04 24.70 1.98
CA ILE A 130 12.87 23.86 3.18
C ILE A 130 11.52 23.15 3.15
N PHE A 131 10.43 23.88 2.88
CA PHE A 131 9.10 23.28 2.77
C PHE A 131 9.06 22.22 1.68
N ILE A 132 9.58 22.53 0.50
CA ILE A 132 9.65 21.58 -0.62
C ILE A 132 10.38 20.29 -0.23
N LEU A 133 11.54 20.40 0.44
CA LEU A 133 12.31 19.22 0.85
C LEU A 133 11.52 18.37 1.86
N LEU A 134 10.87 18.99 2.83
CA LEU A 134 10.03 18.29 3.80
C LEU A 134 8.85 17.56 3.14
N PHE A 135 8.15 18.22 2.22
CA PHE A 135 7.07 17.60 1.44
C PHE A 135 7.58 16.46 0.57
N THR A 136 8.73 16.62 -0.09
CA THR A 136 9.35 15.57 -0.91
C THR A 136 9.69 14.34 -0.07
N LEU A 137 10.22 14.53 1.15
CA LEU A 137 10.48 13.43 2.06
C LEU A 137 9.18 12.72 2.45
N LEU A 138 8.14 13.46 2.78
CA LEU A 138 6.83 12.90 3.14
C LEU A 138 6.22 12.12 1.96
N ASP A 139 6.37 12.61 0.74
CA ASP A 139 5.93 11.94 -0.48
C ASP A 139 6.67 10.62 -0.75
N VAL A 140 7.98 10.60 -0.51
CA VAL A 140 8.78 9.35 -0.54
C VAL A 140 8.29 8.36 0.50
N PHE A 141 8.01 8.81 1.73
CA PHE A 141 7.42 7.93 2.76
C PHE A 141 6.06 7.38 2.33
N CYS A 142 5.18 8.23 1.79
CA CYS A 142 3.86 7.83 1.30
C CYS A 142 3.97 6.80 0.17
N PHE A 143 4.89 6.99 -0.77
CA PHE A 143 5.18 6.04 -1.82
C PHE A 143 5.62 4.67 -1.25
N LEU A 144 6.56 4.66 -0.31
CA LEU A 144 7.03 3.42 0.31
C LEU A 144 5.94 2.68 1.10
N CYS A 145 5.03 3.39 1.78
CA CYS A 145 3.88 2.75 2.45
C CYS A 145 2.96 2.05 1.44
N VAL A 146 2.63 2.70 0.31
CA VAL A 146 1.75 2.10 -0.72
C VAL A 146 2.43 0.94 -1.45
N VAL A 147 3.73 1.05 -1.75
CA VAL A 147 4.53 -0.05 -2.31
C VAL A 147 4.54 -1.25 -1.37
N SER A 148 4.71 -1.01 -0.06
CA SER A 148 4.71 -2.09 0.93
C SER A 148 3.35 -2.78 1.01
N GLN A 149 2.25 -2.03 1.00
CA GLN A 149 0.89 -2.60 0.93
C GLN A 149 0.65 -3.39 -0.37
N TYR A 150 1.14 -2.89 -1.51
CA TYR A 150 1.04 -3.59 -2.78
C TYR A 150 1.79 -4.94 -2.74
N GLN A 151 2.99 -4.95 -2.15
CA GLN A 151 3.78 -6.16 -1.98
C GLN A 151 3.07 -7.18 -1.08
N GLU A 152 2.43 -6.75 0.00
CA GLU A 152 1.64 -7.66 0.85
C GLU A 152 0.44 -8.25 0.09
N LEU A 153 -0.35 -7.42 -0.59
CA LEU A 153 -1.49 -7.90 -1.39
C LEU A 153 -1.04 -8.82 -2.54
N ARG A 154 0.16 -8.61 -3.09
CA ARG A 154 0.74 -9.50 -4.10
C ARG A 154 1.11 -10.86 -3.52
N ASP A 155 1.67 -10.88 -2.32
CA ASP A 155 2.05 -12.10 -1.60
C ASP A 155 0.84 -12.79 -0.92
N GLY A 156 -0.38 -12.26 -1.12
CA GLY A 156 -1.62 -12.82 -0.59
C GLY A 156 -1.89 -12.51 0.89
N ARG A 157 -1.09 -11.63 1.50
CA ARG A 157 -1.22 -11.16 2.88
C ARG A 157 -1.77 -9.73 2.92
N GLY A 158 -1.91 -9.16 4.12
CA GLY A 158 -2.23 -7.74 4.29
C GLY A 158 -3.67 -7.38 3.93
N ARG A 159 -4.56 -8.38 3.85
CA ARG A 159 -6.00 -8.20 3.67
C ARG A 159 -6.64 -7.75 4.98
N MET A 160 -7.83 -7.17 4.90
CA MET A 160 -8.58 -6.79 6.11
C MET A 160 -8.81 -8.00 7.04
N GLN A 161 -9.04 -9.18 6.45
CA GLN A 161 -9.28 -10.43 7.18
C GLN A 161 -8.06 -10.83 8.03
N ASP A 162 -6.84 -10.67 7.52
CA ASP A 162 -5.61 -11.01 8.24
C ASP A 162 -5.42 -10.09 9.44
N VAL A 163 -5.69 -8.78 9.27
CA VAL A 163 -5.62 -7.79 10.36
C VAL A 163 -6.65 -8.08 11.45
N MET A 164 -7.87 -8.48 11.06
CA MET A 164 -8.91 -8.87 12.01
C MET A 164 -8.55 -10.17 12.75
N ALA A 165 -7.96 -11.15 12.06
CA ALA A 165 -7.48 -12.39 12.67
C ALA A 165 -6.37 -12.12 13.69
N THR A 166 -5.38 -11.27 13.37
CA THR A 166 -4.33 -10.87 14.32
C THR A 166 -4.89 -10.13 15.53
N ARG A 167 -5.90 -9.25 15.36
CA ARG A 167 -6.55 -8.57 16.48
C ARG A 167 -7.40 -9.50 17.35
N ALA A 168 -8.05 -10.49 16.75
CA ALA A 168 -8.88 -11.47 17.47
C ALA A 168 -8.03 -12.43 18.32
N GLN A 169 -6.79 -12.69 17.94
CA GLN A 169 -5.89 -13.62 18.63
C GLN A 169 -5.10 -12.98 19.79
N GLY A 170 -5.26 -11.69 20.06
CA GLY A 170 -4.47 -10.97 21.08
C GLY A 170 -2.95 -11.01 20.77
N PRO A 171 -2.08 -10.53 21.67
CA PRO A 171 -0.63 -10.66 21.50
C PRO A 171 -0.25 -12.13 21.66
N THR A 172 -0.44 -12.93 20.60
CA THR A 172 0.10 -14.28 20.55
C THR A 172 1.59 -14.14 20.35
N THR A 173 2.37 -14.38 21.39
CA THR A 173 3.81 -14.63 21.26
C THR A 173 3.95 -15.85 20.35
N VAL A 174 4.22 -15.61 19.07
CA VAL A 174 4.62 -16.68 18.16
C VAL A 174 6.03 -17.08 18.57
N ILE A 175 6.11 -18.00 19.55
CA ILE A 175 7.35 -18.72 19.80
C ILE A 175 7.55 -19.60 18.58
N THR A 176 8.36 -19.12 17.64
CA THR A 176 8.85 -19.93 16.53
C THR A 176 9.90 -20.87 17.13
N THR A 177 9.49 -21.95 17.77
CA THR A 177 10.37 -23.11 17.87
C THR A 177 10.20 -23.91 16.60
N SER A 178 11.24 -23.90 15.74
CA SER A 178 11.41 -24.93 14.73
C SER A 178 11.40 -26.29 15.43
N PRO A 179 10.49 -27.23 15.10
CA PRO A 179 10.50 -28.54 15.75
C PRO A 179 11.67 -29.37 15.20
N PRO A 180 12.49 -30.01 16.06
CA PRO A 180 13.17 -31.22 15.63
C PRO A 180 12.11 -32.29 15.37
N ALA A 181 12.29 -33.04 14.28
CA ALA A 181 11.36 -34.05 13.79
C ALA A 181 10.89 -35.00 14.91
N GLY A 182 9.56 -35.15 15.06
CA GLY A 182 8.97 -36.30 15.75
C GLY A 182 8.25 -36.05 17.08
N SER A 183 7.72 -34.86 17.36
CA SER A 183 6.89 -34.64 18.57
C SER A 183 5.55 -33.98 18.26
N ASN A 184 4.47 -34.53 18.85
CA ASN A 184 3.10 -34.09 18.63
C ASN A 184 2.85 -32.69 19.23
N VAL A 185 2.18 -31.84 18.46
CA VAL A 185 1.76 -30.50 18.89
C VAL A 185 0.65 -30.63 19.95
N VAL A 186 0.99 -30.37 21.20
CA VAL A 186 0.00 -30.14 22.26
C VAL A 186 -0.40 -28.67 22.19
N ILE A 187 -1.63 -28.38 21.79
CA ILE A 187 -2.22 -27.05 21.88
C ILE A 187 -2.56 -26.82 23.37
N ALA A 188 -1.73 -26.06 24.07
CA ALA A 188 -2.02 -25.62 25.42
C ALA A 188 -2.79 -24.28 25.37
N SER A 189 -4.07 -24.31 25.80
CA SER A 189 -4.84 -23.11 26.12
C SER A 189 -4.30 -22.48 27.41
N PRO A 190 -4.07 -21.15 27.50
CA PRO A 190 -3.69 -20.54 28.77
C PRO A 190 -4.94 -20.32 29.61
N ALA A 191 -5.18 -21.22 30.58
CA ALA A 191 -6.04 -20.95 31.70
C ALA A 191 -5.36 -19.92 32.62
N GLY A 192 -6.10 -18.88 33.01
CA GLY A 192 -5.61 -17.76 33.80
C GLY A 192 -5.05 -18.16 35.17
N ALA A 193 -4.02 -17.45 35.60
CA ALA A 193 -3.40 -17.58 36.91
C ALA A 193 -4.17 -16.79 37.99
N PRO A 194 -4.28 -17.33 39.22
CA PRO A 194 -4.33 -16.54 40.46
C PRO A 194 -3.12 -16.83 41.39
N PRO A 195 -2.86 -15.98 42.41
CA PRO A 195 -1.53 -15.84 43.02
C PRO A 195 -1.30 -16.66 44.31
N GLY A 196 -0.06 -17.19 44.44
CA GLY A 196 0.79 -17.27 45.64
C GLY A 196 0.42 -18.18 46.83
N TYR A 197 1.21 -19.23 47.11
CA TYR A 197 1.49 -19.85 48.44
C TYR A 197 2.85 -20.65 48.40
N PRO A 198 3.52 -20.94 49.55
CA PRO A 198 4.97 -21.18 49.70
C PRO A 198 5.43 -22.63 49.38
N PRO A 199 6.75 -22.91 49.28
CA PRO A 199 7.25 -24.22 48.84
C PRO A 199 7.09 -25.29 49.93
N GLN A 200 6.45 -26.40 49.58
CA GLN A 200 6.33 -27.62 50.39
C GLN A 200 7.05 -28.79 49.71
N GLN A 201 7.60 -29.66 50.56
CA GLN A 201 8.56 -30.71 50.27
C GLN A 201 8.00 -31.88 49.43
N GLY A 202 8.94 -32.52 48.73
CA GLY A 202 8.98 -33.88 48.16
C GLY A 202 7.74 -34.75 48.09
N TYR A 203 7.45 -35.27 46.89
CA TYR A 203 6.71 -36.51 46.69
C TYR A 203 7.35 -37.41 45.62
N ALA A 204 7.20 -38.72 45.85
CA ALA A 204 7.83 -39.87 45.22
C ALA A 204 7.46 -40.08 43.72
N PRO A 205 8.28 -40.83 42.95
CA PRO A 205 7.94 -41.19 41.57
C PRO A 205 6.72 -42.13 41.55
N GLN A 206 5.66 -41.70 40.86
CA GLN A 206 4.48 -42.53 40.60
C GLN A 206 4.71 -43.48 39.41
N GLN A 207 4.13 -44.66 39.57
CA GLN A 207 4.27 -45.87 38.76
C GLN A 207 3.81 -45.69 37.31
N GLY A 208 4.44 -46.46 36.42
CA GLY A 208 4.14 -46.53 35.00
C GLY A 208 2.69 -46.96 34.74
N TYR A 209 2.02 -46.21 33.86
CA TYR A 209 0.73 -46.59 33.30
C TYR A 209 0.89 -47.59 32.16
N ALA A 210 -0.03 -48.55 32.10
CA ALA A 210 -0.10 -49.63 31.12
C ALA A 210 -0.29 -49.12 29.67
N PRO A 211 0.21 -49.83 28.64
CA PRO A 211 -0.04 -49.48 27.25
C PRO A 211 -1.53 -49.65 26.92
N GLN A 212 -2.16 -48.58 26.41
CA GLN A 212 -3.52 -48.65 25.87
C GLN A 212 -3.57 -49.41 24.55
N GLN A 213 -4.65 -50.19 24.39
CA GLN A 213 -4.95 -51.03 23.25
C GLN A 213 -5.01 -50.23 21.94
N GLY A 214 -4.46 -50.81 20.88
CA GLY A 214 -4.47 -50.25 19.53
C GLY A 214 -5.89 -50.13 18.98
N TYR A 215 -6.18 -48.98 18.37
CA TYR A 215 -7.41 -48.74 17.62
C TYR A 215 -7.44 -49.58 16.33
N ALA A 216 -8.62 -50.12 16.01
CA ALA A 216 -8.90 -50.84 14.77
C ALA A 216 -8.74 -49.93 13.53
N PRO A 217 -8.29 -50.46 12.37
CA PRO A 217 -8.17 -49.66 11.16
C PRO A 217 -9.55 -49.23 10.63
N GLN A 218 -9.68 -47.94 10.33
CA GLN A 218 -10.83 -47.33 9.67
C GLN A 218 -10.96 -47.85 8.23
N GLN A 219 -12.19 -48.21 7.83
CA GLN A 219 -12.50 -48.61 6.46
C GLN A 219 -12.28 -47.43 5.49
N GLY A 220 -11.56 -47.69 4.39
CA GLY A 220 -11.32 -46.71 3.33
C GLY A 220 -12.60 -46.34 2.59
N TYR A 221 -12.71 -45.07 2.22
CA TYR A 221 -13.78 -44.54 1.37
C TYR A 221 -13.71 -45.15 -0.06
N PRO A 222 -14.85 -45.41 -0.71
CA PRO A 222 -14.87 -45.87 -2.10
C PRO A 222 -14.42 -44.74 -3.05
N PRO A 223 -13.82 -45.07 -4.21
CA PRO A 223 -13.38 -44.08 -5.18
C PRO A 223 -14.58 -43.37 -5.84
N GLN A 224 -14.45 -42.04 -5.98
CA GLN A 224 -15.38 -41.18 -6.72
C GLN A 224 -15.40 -41.56 -8.21
N GLN A 225 -16.59 -41.73 -8.78
CA GLN A 225 -16.79 -41.96 -10.20
C GLN A 225 -16.32 -40.74 -11.02
N GLY A 226 -15.52 -41.00 -12.06
CA GLY A 226 -15.03 -39.99 -12.99
C GLY A 226 -16.14 -39.38 -13.84
N TYR A 227 -16.01 -38.08 -14.14
CA TYR A 227 -16.91 -37.35 -15.03
C TYR A 227 -16.82 -37.86 -16.48
N PRO A 228 -17.95 -37.91 -17.23
CA PRO A 228 -17.93 -38.25 -18.64
C PRO A 228 -17.27 -37.15 -19.49
N PRO A 229 -16.63 -37.49 -20.61
CA PRO A 229 -15.99 -36.52 -21.49
C PRO A 229 -17.02 -35.65 -22.21
N GLN A 230 -16.72 -34.35 -22.31
CA GLN A 230 -17.51 -33.39 -23.07
C GLN A 230 -17.43 -33.67 -24.58
N GLN A 231 -18.57 -33.65 -25.25
CA GLN A 231 -18.68 -33.74 -26.71
C GLN A 231 -18.04 -32.52 -27.38
N GLY A 232 -17.18 -32.79 -28.37
CA GLY A 232 -16.52 -31.75 -29.17
C GLY A 232 -17.49 -31.02 -30.08
N TYR A 233 -17.29 -29.70 -30.20
CA TYR A 233 -18.02 -28.84 -31.13
C TYR A 233 -17.68 -29.19 -32.60
N PRO A 234 -18.67 -29.18 -33.51
CA PRO A 234 -18.41 -29.34 -34.95
C PRO A 234 -17.72 -28.11 -35.55
N PRO A 235 -16.90 -28.28 -36.60
CA PRO A 235 -16.16 -27.19 -37.22
C PRO A 235 -17.11 -26.24 -37.99
N LEU A 236 -16.88 -24.93 -37.81
CA LEU A 236 -17.55 -23.86 -38.55
C LEU A 236 -17.13 -23.89 -40.02
N GLN A 237 -18.12 -24.11 -40.89
CA GLN A 237 -18.03 -24.00 -42.35
C GLN A 237 -17.80 -22.53 -42.73
N GLY A 238 -16.82 -22.29 -43.61
CA GLY A 238 -16.42 -20.94 -44.01
C GLY A 238 -17.16 -20.33 -45.21
N LYS A 239 -16.78 -19.06 -45.44
CA LYS A 239 -16.95 -18.18 -46.63
C LYS A 239 -18.25 -17.35 -46.70
N PRO A 240 -18.28 -16.19 -47.40
CA PRO A 240 -17.29 -15.62 -48.36
C PRO A 240 -16.86 -14.15 -48.09
N PRO A 241 -15.92 -13.57 -48.87
CA PRO A 241 -15.50 -12.17 -48.75
C PRO A 241 -16.26 -11.20 -49.70
N TYR A 242 -15.98 -9.90 -49.53
CA TYR A 242 -16.15 -8.71 -50.41
C TYR A 242 -17.34 -7.76 -50.14
N PRO A 243 -17.30 -6.46 -50.55
CA PRO A 243 -16.23 -5.76 -51.29
C PRO A 243 -15.69 -4.45 -50.66
N GLU A 244 -14.53 -4.08 -51.19
CA GLU A 244 -13.77 -2.83 -51.04
C GLU A 244 -14.49 -1.66 -51.75
N LYS A 245 -14.49 -0.47 -51.13
CA LYS A 245 -15.03 0.77 -51.73
C LYS A 245 -13.87 1.67 -52.17
N VAL A 246 -13.94 2.07 -53.44
CA VAL A 246 -13.11 3.07 -54.15
C VAL A 246 -13.24 4.44 -53.50
#